data_AF-J3T993-F1
#
_entry.id   AF-J3T993-F1
#
_cell.length_a   1.000
_cell.length_b   1.000
_cell.length_c   1.000
_cell.angle_alpha   90.00
_cell.angle_beta   90.00
_cell.angle_gamma   90.00
#
_symmetry.space_group_name_H-M   'P 1'
#
loop_
_entity.id
_entity.type
_entity.pdbx_description
1 polymer ?
#
loop_
_entity_poly.entity_id
_entity_poly.type
_entity_poly.pdbx_seq_one_letter_code
_entity_poly.pdbx_strand_id
1 'polypeptide(L)'
;MNPFSQWIKLVEKLHYDSGYVFCNIVDLVLINHLNFHKVSKPLTFFLIYDQNLNELSIFDNSNGFSYYELISLSNFFQGDNEQYHGYFRSLIKLAYQFEFFNQSASEEVGYYFKLHNVNQQLIFNDLKQTQRGEYYNRTSFANGTLIRLKQLKAPYELNDFKVIANQLKLIYQKFINTDKLKFYILYKKGQEFFDLSTNPLNKLTTLDKAKSLAKTKKPALANLKNGKKRILIQETIDWNNQKIYLSGYLGVLSEPDFKKAGLYLYNNNKLVKGINVYDRYRPELLFGSASHLNNAYLYGELELANLSTGLSSDIFEYDARFEKQLLKILLSIVGDQRYNQTDKISGLIKALAKEKKDNRPPTKVTNKEKMK
;
A
#
# COMPACT_ATOMS: atom_id res chain seq x y z
N MET A 1 34.42 12.68 -6.27
CA MET A 1 32.97 13.00 -6.18
C MET A 1 32.54 12.76 -4.74
N ASN A 2 31.71 13.64 -4.18
CA ASN A 2 31.14 13.44 -2.83
C ASN A 2 30.28 12.15 -2.84
N PRO A 3 30.51 11.17 -1.94
CA PRO A 3 29.68 9.96 -1.83
C PRO A 3 28.17 10.25 -1.77
N PHE A 4 27.82 11.38 -1.17
CA PHE A 4 26.43 11.84 -1.07
C PHE A 4 25.79 12.17 -2.42
N SER A 5 26.54 12.81 -3.33
CA SER A 5 26.02 13.13 -4.67
C SER A 5 25.87 11.88 -5.54
N GLN A 6 26.71 10.87 -5.31
CA GLN A 6 26.52 9.54 -5.92
C GLN A 6 25.27 8.85 -5.39
N TRP A 7 25.02 8.93 -4.07
CA TRP A 7 23.80 8.40 -3.48
C TRP A 7 22.54 9.06 -4.05
N ILE A 8 22.48 10.39 -4.14
CA ILE A 8 21.34 11.09 -4.77
C ILE A 8 21.13 10.62 -6.21
N LYS A 9 22.19 10.52 -7.01
CA LYS A 9 22.09 10.01 -8.39
C LYS A 9 21.56 8.58 -8.44
N LEU A 10 21.96 7.72 -7.50
CA LEU A 10 21.45 6.35 -7.41
C LEU A 10 19.96 6.35 -7.07
N VAL A 11 19.55 7.15 -6.08
CA VAL A 11 18.14 7.33 -5.72
C VAL A 11 17.33 7.78 -6.93
N GLU A 12 17.81 8.76 -7.68
CA GLU A 12 17.14 9.25 -8.90
C GLU A 12 16.98 8.18 -9.97
N LYS A 13 17.88 7.18 -10.02
CA LYS A 13 17.81 6.04 -10.96
C LYS A 13 16.99 4.85 -10.45
N LEU A 14 16.65 4.78 -9.16
CA LEU A 14 15.84 3.67 -8.62
C LEU A 14 14.47 3.63 -9.30
N HIS A 15 14.06 2.45 -9.75
CA HIS A 15 12.67 2.21 -10.13
C HIS A 15 11.81 2.13 -8.86
N TYR A 16 10.69 2.85 -8.88
CA TYR A 16 9.72 2.93 -7.79
C TYR A 16 8.34 2.88 -8.42
N ASP A 17 7.50 1.99 -7.93
CA ASP A 17 6.07 2.19 -8.08
C ASP A 17 5.67 3.46 -7.32
N SER A 18 4.91 4.34 -7.98
CA SER A 18 4.62 5.69 -7.48
C SER A 18 4.02 5.68 -6.07
N GLY A 19 3.12 4.76 -5.77
CA GLY A 19 2.53 4.60 -4.44
C GLY A 19 3.52 4.31 -3.33
N TYR A 20 4.58 3.54 -3.59
CA TYR A 20 5.59 3.21 -2.58
C TYR A 20 6.50 4.38 -2.23
N VAL A 21 6.67 5.34 -3.16
CA VAL A 21 7.36 6.61 -2.85
C VAL A 21 6.66 7.33 -1.71
N PHE A 22 5.33 7.43 -1.74
CA PHE A 22 4.58 8.08 -0.67
C PHE A 22 4.57 7.25 0.63
N CYS A 23 4.64 5.92 0.51
CA CYS A 23 4.60 5.02 1.67
C CYS A 23 5.77 5.22 2.60
N ASN A 24 6.99 5.42 2.10
CA ASN A 24 8.13 5.60 2.99
C ASN A 24 8.03 6.88 3.85
N ILE A 25 7.27 7.88 3.41
CA ILE A 25 6.95 9.06 4.22
C ILE A 25 5.95 8.70 5.32
N VAL A 26 4.89 7.97 4.96
CA VAL A 26 3.89 7.47 5.91
C VAL A 26 4.51 6.52 6.93
N ASP A 27 5.37 5.61 6.50
CA ASP A 27 5.98 4.57 7.33
C ASP A 27 6.83 5.16 8.45
N LEU A 28 7.58 6.23 8.15
CA LEU A 28 8.36 6.94 9.17
C LEU A 28 7.47 7.35 10.36
N VAL A 29 6.35 7.99 10.06
CA VAL A 29 5.39 8.48 11.06
C VAL A 29 4.62 7.32 11.69
N LEU A 30 4.22 6.31 10.90
CA LEU A 30 3.48 5.15 11.37
C LEU A 30 4.31 4.31 12.36
N ILE A 31 5.57 4.05 12.06
CA ILE A 31 6.49 3.32 12.94
C ILE A 31 6.69 4.10 14.24
N ASN A 32 6.94 5.41 14.16
CA ASN A 32 7.06 6.25 15.35
C ASN A 32 5.78 6.19 16.21
N HIS A 33 4.61 6.34 15.57
CA HIS A 33 3.32 6.30 16.25
C HIS A 33 3.03 4.94 16.92
N LEU A 34 3.34 3.83 16.25
CA LEU A 34 3.11 2.47 16.76
C LEU A 34 4.09 2.09 17.89
N ASN A 35 5.36 2.50 17.78
CA ASN A 35 6.41 2.08 18.71
C ASN A 35 6.40 2.89 20.01
N PHE A 36 6.15 4.20 19.93
CA PHE A 36 6.41 5.07 21.07
C PHE A 36 5.21 5.31 21.98
N HIS A 37 3.98 5.09 21.50
CA HIS A 37 2.82 5.51 22.26
C HIS A 37 1.64 4.55 22.08
N LYS A 38 1.26 3.88 23.18
CA LYS A 38 0.09 3.00 23.34
C LYS A 38 -1.24 3.76 23.20
N VAL A 39 -1.37 4.68 22.23
CA VAL A 39 -2.57 5.49 22.05
C VAL A 39 -3.58 4.70 21.24
N SER A 40 -4.83 4.67 21.72
CA SER A 40 -5.94 4.02 21.04
C SER A 40 -6.52 4.85 19.88
N LYS A 41 -6.05 6.09 19.68
CA LYS A 41 -6.56 6.99 18.63
C LYS A 41 -6.06 6.55 17.25
N PRO A 42 -6.91 6.65 16.21
CA PRO A 42 -6.47 6.39 14.84
C PRO A 42 -5.43 7.42 14.39
N LEU A 43 -4.35 6.94 13.77
CA LEU A 43 -3.43 7.81 13.05
C LEU A 43 -4.13 8.34 11.80
N THR A 44 -4.11 9.65 11.62
CA THR A 44 -4.77 10.34 10.51
C THR A 44 -3.72 11.07 9.70
N PHE A 45 -3.73 10.89 8.38
CA PHE A 45 -2.92 11.65 7.44
C PHE A 45 -3.81 12.46 6.50
N PHE A 46 -3.35 13.66 6.17
CA PHE A 46 -3.81 14.44 5.04
C PHE A 46 -2.70 14.51 4.00
N LEU A 47 -3.01 14.18 2.75
CA LEU A 47 -2.15 14.38 1.59
C LEU A 47 -2.88 15.33 0.64
N ILE A 48 -2.37 16.56 0.51
CA ILE A 48 -2.99 17.61 -0.28
C ILE A 48 -2.02 18.04 -1.36
N TYR A 49 -2.35 17.75 -2.62
CA TYR A 49 -1.59 18.25 -3.76
C TYR A 49 -2.23 19.55 -4.27
N ASP A 50 -1.47 20.65 -4.27
CA ASP A 50 -1.86 21.92 -4.86
C ASP A 50 -1.29 22.04 -6.26
N GLN A 51 -2.15 21.88 -7.27
CA GLN A 51 -1.76 21.95 -8.68
C GLN A 51 -1.18 23.33 -9.04
N ASN A 52 -1.76 24.40 -8.48
CA ASN A 52 -1.38 25.76 -8.84
C ASN A 52 0.04 26.10 -8.36
N LEU A 53 0.41 25.60 -7.18
CA LEU A 53 1.73 25.82 -6.60
C LEU A 53 2.74 24.72 -6.98
N ASN A 54 2.26 23.61 -7.55
CA ASN A 54 3.02 22.37 -7.70
C ASN A 54 3.69 21.96 -6.38
N GLU A 55 2.88 21.92 -5.32
CA GLU A 55 3.30 21.58 -3.95
C GLU A 55 2.46 20.43 -3.40
N LEU A 56 3.09 19.57 -2.59
CA LEU A 56 2.40 18.54 -1.83
C LEU A 56 2.56 18.83 -0.33
N SER A 57 1.46 18.90 0.39
CA SER A 57 1.46 18.94 1.85
C SER A 57 1.03 17.58 2.41
N ILE A 58 1.86 17.01 3.26
CA ILE A 58 1.58 15.77 3.99
C ILE A 58 1.62 16.09 5.47
N PHE A 59 0.53 15.89 6.20
CA PHE A 59 0.52 16.09 7.65
C PHE A 59 -0.33 15.07 8.39
N ASP A 60 -0.05 14.89 9.67
CA ASP A 60 -0.64 13.84 10.50
C ASP A 60 -1.00 14.29 11.92
N ASN A 61 -1.64 13.43 12.70
CA ASN A 61 -1.95 13.68 14.12
C ASN A 61 -1.16 12.76 15.07
N SER A 62 0.01 12.28 14.63
CA SER A 62 0.93 11.48 15.44
C SER A 62 1.47 12.31 16.60
N ASN A 63 2.30 11.71 17.46
CA ASN A 63 2.89 12.44 18.57
C ASN A 63 4.05 13.36 18.16
N GLY A 64 4.39 13.43 16.86
CA GLY A 64 5.56 14.15 16.39
C GLY A 64 6.86 13.49 16.83
N PHE A 65 7.97 14.16 16.53
CA PHE A 65 9.33 13.77 16.89
C PHE A 65 9.85 14.73 17.95
N SER A 66 10.50 14.21 18.98
CA SER A 66 11.27 15.01 19.93
C SER A 66 12.45 15.71 19.25
N TYR A 67 13.02 16.72 19.91
CA TYR A 67 14.23 17.39 19.47
C TYR A 67 15.36 16.40 19.13
N TYR A 68 15.61 15.41 19.99
CA TYR A 68 16.68 14.42 19.78
C TYR A 68 16.41 13.52 18.57
N GLU A 69 15.16 13.12 18.35
CA GLU A 69 14.77 12.37 17.15
C GLU A 69 14.93 13.21 15.88
N LEU A 70 14.61 14.50 15.94
CA LEU A 70 14.83 15.42 14.83
C LEU A 70 16.31 15.65 14.53
N ILE A 71 17.16 15.75 15.57
CA ILE A 71 18.61 15.82 15.39
C ILE A 71 19.12 14.52 14.75
N SER A 72 18.65 13.36 15.20
CA SER A 72 18.99 12.06 14.61
C SER A 72 18.53 11.95 13.15
N LEU A 73 17.32 12.44 12.84
CA LEU A 73 16.78 12.51 11.49
C LEU A 73 17.60 13.47 10.61
N SER A 74 18.02 14.63 11.15
CA SER A 74 18.89 15.58 10.44
C SER A 74 20.30 15.04 10.24
N ASN A 75 20.80 14.19 11.13
CA ASN A 75 22.12 13.56 11.03
C ASN A 75 22.17 12.41 10.01
N PHE A 76 21.15 12.23 9.18
CA PHE A 76 21.21 11.38 8.00
C PHE A 76 22.47 11.62 7.14
N PHE A 77 23.00 12.85 7.14
CA PHE A 77 24.26 13.21 6.44
C PHE A 77 25.50 12.47 6.93
N GLN A 78 25.48 11.89 8.13
CA GLN A 78 26.65 11.34 8.81
C GLN A 78 26.77 9.80 8.74
N GLY A 79 25.82 9.10 8.10
CA GLY A 79 26.04 7.75 7.57
C GLY A 79 25.48 6.57 8.35
N ASP A 80 25.03 6.73 9.60
CA ASP A 80 24.70 5.56 10.47
C ASP A 80 23.19 5.28 10.66
N ASN A 81 22.29 6.06 10.05
CA ASN A 81 20.85 5.97 10.31
C ASN A 81 20.06 5.33 9.15
N GLU A 82 20.37 4.06 8.84
CA GLU A 82 19.74 3.29 7.75
C GLU A 82 18.20 3.29 7.77
N GLN A 83 17.63 3.35 8.98
CA GLN A 83 16.18 3.39 9.22
C GLN A 83 15.46 4.56 8.53
N TYR A 84 16.14 5.69 8.29
CA TYR A 84 15.55 6.87 7.65
C TYR A 84 15.83 6.96 6.15
N HIS A 85 16.59 6.02 5.58
CA HIS A 85 16.99 6.12 4.18
C HIS A 85 15.77 6.08 3.24
N GLY A 86 14.74 5.28 3.55
CA GLY A 86 13.51 5.23 2.74
C GLY A 86 12.78 6.57 2.65
N TYR A 87 12.73 7.29 3.77
CA TYR A 87 12.13 8.61 3.86
C TYR A 87 12.83 9.61 2.94
N PHE A 88 14.14 9.78 3.09
CA PHE A 88 14.92 10.72 2.28
C PHE A 88 14.95 10.36 0.80
N ARG A 89 15.00 9.06 0.46
CA ARG A 89 14.86 8.60 -0.93
C ARG A 89 13.59 9.15 -1.57
N SER A 90 12.50 9.09 -0.82
CA SER A 90 11.18 9.49 -1.29
C SER A 90 11.04 10.99 -1.43
N LEU A 91 11.57 11.76 -0.47
CA LEU A 91 11.69 13.21 -0.60
C LEU A 91 12.45 13.59 -1.88
N ILE A 92 13.66 13.06 -2.06
CA ILE A 92 14.50 13.33 -3.26
C ILE A 92 13.80 12.93 -4.55
N LYS A 93 13.03 11.84 -4.56
CA LYS A 93 12.27 11.41 -5.74
C LYS A 93 11.14 12.37 -6.09
N LEU A 94 10.50 12.97 -5.10
CA LEU A 94 9.30 13.78 -5.31
C LEU A 94 9.61 15.24 -5.64
N ALA A 95 10.59 15.86 -5.00
CA ALA A 95 10.75 17.32 -5.08
C ALA A 95 12.21 17.81 -4.95
N TYR A 96 12.39 19.11 -5.10
CA TYR A 96 13.68 19.78 -4.90
C TYR A 96 13.77 20.54 -3.57
N GLN A 97 12.64 20.91 -2.98
CA GLN A 97 12.61 21.68 -1.74
C GLN A 97 11.64 21.06 -0.75
N PHE A 98 12.06 21.04 0.51
CA PHE A 98 11.31 20.40 1.59
C PHE A 98 11.26 21.33 2.79
N GLU A 99 10.07 21.50 3.34
CA GLU A 99 9.87 22.17 4.62
C GLU A 99 9.27 21.18 5.59
N PHE A 100 9.86 21.09 6.77
CA PHE A 100 9.43 20.18 7.81
C PHE A 100 9.03 20.98 9.04
N PHE A 101 7.78 20.87 9.45
CA PHE A 101 7.25 21.44 10.68
C PHE A 101 6.82 20.31 11.59
N ASN A 102 7.19 20.37 12.86
CA ASN A 102 6.89 19.33 13.80
C ASN A 102 6.53 19.91 15.17
N GLN A 103 5.52 19.32 15.79
CA GLN A 103 5.17 19.58 17.17
C GLN A 103 5.10 18.25 17.90
N SER A 104 6.02 18.02 18.82
CA SER A 104 5.95 16.86 19.70
C SER A 104 4.83 17.02 20.72
N ALA A 105 4.16 15.92 21.06
CA ALA A 105 3.17 15.88 22.13
C ALA A 105 3.79 16.07 23.53
N SER A 106 5.10 15.84 23.66
CA SER A 106 5.84 15.93 24.92
C SER A 106 6.63 17.22 25.09
N GLU A 107 6.61 18.13 24.11
CA GLU A 107 7.42 19.35 24.10
C GLU A 107 6.53 20.59 23.96
N GLU A 108 6.92 21.68 24.61
CA GLU A 108 6.13 22.92 24.60
C GLU A 108 6.34 23.77 23.35
N VAL A 109 7.46 23.55 22.66
CA VAL A 109 7.84 24.22 21.43
C VAL A 109 7.74 23.26 20.25
N GLY A 110 7.49 23.79 19.07
CA GLY A 110 7.63 23.06 17.82
C GLY A 110 8.99 23.30 17.20
N TYR A 111 9.34 22.50 16.19
CA TYR A 111 10.58 22.63 15.45
C TYR A 111 10.33 22.72 13.94
N TYR A 112 11.22 23.45 13.29
CA TYR A 112 11.17 23.71 11.87
C TYR A 112 12.54 23.60 11.23
N PHE A 113 12.61 22.94 10.07
CA PHE A 113 13.81 22.98 9.23
C PHE A 113 13.45 22.95 7.74
N LYS A 114 14.41 23.37 6.92
CA LYS A 114 14.32 23.27 5.46
C LYS A 114 15.42 22.38 4.92
N LEU A 115 15.09 21.62 3.88
CA LEU A 115 16.04 20.88 3.07
C LEU A 115 15.93 21.35 1.61
N HIS A 116 17.07 21.56 0.95
CA HIS A 116 17.10 21.90 -0.47
C HIS A 116 18.01 20.92 -1.22
N ASN A 117 17.51 20.32 -2.29
CA ASN A 117 18.33 19.55 -3.22
C ASN A 117 18.89 20.48 -4.29
N VAL A 118 20.14 20.91 -4.13
CA VAL A 118 20.86 21.79 -5.06
C VAL A 118 22.11 21.06 -5.52
N ASN A 119 22.33 20.95 -6.83
CA ASN A 119 23.51 20.31 -7.41
C ASN A 119 23.81 18.91 -6.82
N GLN A 120 22.77 18.10 -6.58
CA GLN A 120 22.88 16.76 -5.98
C GLN A 120 23.49 16.79 -4.56
N GLN A 121 23.18 17.84 -3.81
CA GLN A 121 23.44 17.97 -2.38
C GLN A 121 22.15 18.38 -1.68
N LEU A 122 21.82 17.73 -0.57
CA LEU A 122 20.73 18.12 0.32
C LEU A 122 21.34 19.07 1.34
N ILE A 123 20.93 20.34 1.29
CA ILE A 123 21.39 21.36 2.20
C ILE A 123 20.36 21.48 3.32
N PHE A 124 20.79 21.18 4.55
CA PHE A 124 19.98 21.39 5.75
C PHE A 124 20.21 22.82 6.24
N ASN A 125 19.14 23.61 6.24
CA ASN A 125 19.13 24.94 6.81
C ASN A 125 18.57 24.81 8.24
N ASP A 126 19.44 24.96 9.23
CA ASP A 126 19.29 24.91 10.70
C ASP A 126 17.91 24.55 11.29
N LEU A 127 17.94 23.75 12.36
CA LEU A 127 16.76 23.44 13.17
C LEU A 127 16.34 24.66 14.01
N LYS A 128 15.20 25.26 13.69
CA LYS A 128 14.65 26.42 14.38
C LYS A 128 13.54 26.01 15.32
N GLN A 129 13.46 26.65 16.48
CA GLN A 129 12.28 26.58 17.34
C GLN A 129 11.15 27.42 16.74
N THR A 130 9.92 26.93 16.89
CA THR A 130 8.69 27.60 16.46
C THR A 130 7.81 27.87 17.65
N GLN A 131 6.97 28.89 17.53
CA GLN A 131 6.02 29.23 18.58
C GLN A 131 4.99 28.11 18.76
N ARG A 132 4.56 27.92 20.01
CA ARG A 132 3.48 26.99 20.35
C ARG A 132 2.24 27.30 19.51
N GLY A 133 1.65 26.26 18.91
CA GLY A 133 0.45 26.39 18.10
C GLY A 133 0.67 26.71 16.62
N GLU A 134 1.91 26.96 16.18
CA GLU A 134 2.18 27.13 14.74
C GLU A 134 1.75 25.89 13.94
N TYR A 135 2.01 24.69 14.48
CA TYR A 135 1.54 23.45 13.88
C TYR A 135 0.01 23.39 13.79
N TYR A 136 -0.67 23.70 14.89
CA TYR A 136 -2.14 23.75 14.95
C TYR A 136 -2.72 24.73 13.93
N ASN A 137 -2.15 25.91 13.78
CA ASN A 137 -2.59 26.90 12.80
C ASN A 137 -2.49 26.39 11.35
N ARG A 138 -1.58 25.45 11.08
CA ARG A 138 -1.35 24.87 9.75
C ARG A 138 -2.17 23.62 9.48
N THR A 139 -2.48 22.83 10.51
CA THR A 139 -3.04 21.47 10.35
C THR A 139 -4.33 21.23 11.11
N SER A 140 -4.70 22.11 12.04
CA SER A 140 -5.77 21.92 13.03
C SER A 140 -5.55 20.74 13.99
N PHE A 141 -4.32 20.21 14.07
CA PHE A 141 -3.93 19.19 15.04
C PHE A 141 -3.02 19.80 16.12
N ALA A 142 -3.15 19.31 17.35
CA ALA A 142 -2.34 19.81 18.46
C ALA A 142 -0.85 19.45 18.31
N ASN A 143 -0.57 18.30 17.68
CA ASN A 143 0.77 17.74 17.53
C ASN A 143 0.80 16.81 16.31
N GLY A 144 2.01 16.54 15.81
CA GLY A 144 2.26 15.74 14.62
C GLY A 144 3.38 16.31 13.77
N THR A 145 3.45 15.84 12.53
CA THR A 145 4.42 16.30 11.54
C THR A 145 3.72 16.87 10.32
N LEU A 146 4.31 17.88 9.69
CA LEU A 146 3.88 18.48 8.43
C LEU A 146 5.10 18.59 7.53
N ILE A 147 5.01 17.95 6.37
CA ILE A 147 6.02 17.97 5.34
C ILE A 147 5.42 18.69 4.13
N ARG A 148 6.04 19.77 3.71
CA ARG A 148 5.70 20.43 2.44
C ARG A 148 6.80 20.15 1.44
N LEU A 149 6.43 19.46 0.37
CA LEU A 149 7.27 19.23 -0.79
C LEU A 149 6.97 20.34 -1.80
N LYS A 150 7.96 21.18 -2.09
CA LYS A 150 7.85 22.29 -3.03
C LYS A 150 8.70 22.03 -4.26
N GLN A 151 8.26 22.57 -5.40
CA GLN A 151 8.90 22.33 -6.68
C GLN A 151 8.97 20.82 -6.96
N LEU A 152 7.80 20.16 -7.02
CA LEU A 152 7.76 18.74 -7.37
C LEU A 152 8.42 18.53 -8.74
N LYS A 153 9.17 17.43 -8.87
CA LYS A 153 9.91 17.10 -10.09
C LYS A 153 9.00 16.87 -11.29
N ALA A 154 7.80 16.38 -11.04
CA ALA A 154 6.74 16.24 -12.02
C ALA A 154 5.42 16.73 -11.41
N PRO A 155 4.65 17.59 -12.12
CA PRO A 155 3.30 17.89 -11.72
C PRO A 155 2.41 16.65 -11.87
N TYR A 156 1.38 16.55 -11.04
CA TYR A 156 0.41 15.45 -11.12
C TYR A 156 -0.89 15.93 -11.76
N GLU A 157 -1.37 15.19 -12.74
CA GLU A 157 -2.76 15.33 -13.16
C GLU A 157 -3.69 14.65 -12.15
N LEU A 158 -4.96 15.06 -12.15
CA LEU A 158 -5.96 14.52 -11.22
C LEU A 158 -6.06 12.99 -11.27
N ASN A 159 -5.94 12.40 -12.46
CA ASN A 159 -6.00 10.95 -12.62
C ASN A 159 -4.75 10.24 -12.10
N ASP A 160 -3.57 10.85 -12.20
CA ASP A 160 -2.33 10.31 -11.62
C ASP A 160 -2.44 10.27 -10.09
N PHE A 161 -2.97 11.34 -9.51
CA PHE A 161 -3.15 11.42 -8.06
C PHE A 161 -4.23 10.46 -7.54
N LYS A 162 -5.27 10.15 -8.33
CA LYS A 162 -6.22 9.06 -8.04
C LYS A 162 -5.55 7.69 -8.03
N VAL A 163 -4.60 7.43 -8.93
CA VAL A 163 -3.84 6.18 -8.94
C VAL A 163 -3.06 6.05 -7.63
N ILE A 164 -2.35 7.11 -7.21
CA ILE A 164 -1.63 7.16 -5.94
C ILE A 164 -2.58 6.92 -4.75
N ALA A 165 -3.76 7.54 -4.73
CA ALA A 165 -4.75 7.36 -3.67
C ALA A 165 -5.23 5.89 -3.57
N ASN A 166 -5.52 5.26 -4.71
CA ASN A 166 -5.91 3.85 -4.75
C ASN A 166 -4.78 2.91 -4.32
N GLN A 167 -3.55 3.23 -4.72
CA GLN A 167 -2.35 2.49 -4.33
C GLN A 167 -2.12 2.56 -2.82
N LEU A 168 -2.17 3.75 -2.20
CA LEU A 168 -2.08 3.91 -0.74
C LEU A 168 -3.19 3.16 0.00
N LYS A 169 -4.42 3.22 -0.51
CA LYS A 169 -5.55 2.45 0.03
C LYS A 169 -5.26 0.94 0.03
N LEU A 170 -4.70 0.40 -1.05
CA LEU A 170 -4.36 -1.03 -1.15
C LEU A 170 -3.18 -1.39 -0.25
N ILE A 171 -2.13 -0.55 -0.21
CA ILE A 171 -0.93 -0.80 0.59
C ILE A 171 -1.25 -0.91 2.07
N TYR A 172 -2.03 0.04 2.58
CA TYR A 172 -2.38 0.12 3.99
C TYR A 172 -3.76 -0.47 4.31
N GLN A 173 -4.35 -1.28 3.43
CA GLN A 173 -5.72 -1.74 3.61
C GLN A 173 -5.98 -2.46 4.94
N LYS A 174 -4.97 -3.17 5.49
CA LYS A 174 -5.11 -3.87 6.78
C LYS A 174 -5.24 -2.88 7.95
N PHE A 175 -4.54 -1.75 7.90
CA PHE A 175 -4.66 -0.67 8.89
C PHE A 175 -5.95 0.14 8.70
N ILE A 176 -6.31 0.47 7.45
CA ILE A 176 -7.53 1.23 7.14
C ILE A 176 -8.78 0.41 7.52
N ASN A 177 -8.83 -0.88 7.17
CA ASN A 177 -9.99 -1.71 7.45
C ASN A 177 -10.23 -1.95 8.96
N THR A 178 -9.17 -1.84 9.77
CA THR A 178 -9.22 -1.96 11.24
C THR A 178 -9.30 -0.60 11.94
N ASP A 179 -9.56 0.48 11.19
CA ASP A 179 -9.66 1.85 11.70
C ASP A 179 -8.43 2.35 12.47
N LYS A 180 -7.26 1.71 12.28
CA LYS A 180 -5.99 2.15 12.88
C LYS A 180 -5.38 3.34 12.13
N LEU A 181 -5.72 3.48 10.85
CA LEU A 181 -5.16 4.49 9.96
C LEU A 181 -6.26 5.11 9.08
N LYS A 182 -6.26 6.44 8.98
CA LYS A 182 -7.15 7.21 8.13
C LYS A 182 -6.33 8.06 7.17
N PHE A 183 -6.69 8.06 5.89
CA PHE A 183 -6.09 8.93 4.88
C PHE A 183 -7.13 9.85 4.29
N TYR A 184 -6.87 11.14 4.28
CA TYR A 184 -7.62 12.14 3.54
C TYR A 184 -6.72 12.60 2.39
N ILE A 185 -7.14 12.33 1.14
CA ILE A 185 -6.33 12.65 -0.03
C ILE A 185 -7.10 13.62 -0.91
N LEU A 186 -6.52 14.80 -1.11
CA LEU A 186 -7.17 15.93 -1.75
C LEU A 186 -6.32 16.44 -2.90
N TYR A 187 -6.97 16.71 -4.03
CA TYR A 187 -6.38 17.44 -5.15
C TYR A 187 -6.93 18.87 -5.13
N LYS A 188 -6.07 19.88 -5.10
CA LYS A 188 -6.48 21.30 -5.09
C LYS A 188 -6.19 21.93 -6.44
N LYS A 189 -7.19 22.59 -7.01
CA LYS A 189 -7.11 23.37 -8.25
C LYS A 189 -7.81 24.71 -8.04
N GLY A 190 -7.06 25.80 -8.16
CA GLY A 190 -7.55 27.12 -7.74
C GLY A 190 -7.89 27.14 -6.25
N GLN A 191 -9.14 27.48 -5.94
CA GLN A 191 -9.69 27.51 -4.58
C GLN A 191 -10.47 26.24 -4.21
N GLU A 192 -10.50 25.26 -5.10
CA GLU A 192 -11.37 24.09 -4.97
C GLU A 192 -10.55 22.87 -4.58
N PHE A 193 -11.10 22.07 -3.66
CA PHE A 193 -10.55 20.77 -3.30
C PHE A 193 -11.40 19.66 -3.91
N PHE A 194 -10.75 18.61 -4.41
CA PHE A 194 -11.38 17.41 -4.93
C PHE A 194 -11.01 16.24 -4.03
N ASP A 195 -12.01 15.63 -3.40
CA ASP A 195 -11.85 14.51 -2.48
C ASP A 195 -11.71 13.18 -3.22
N LEU A 196 -10.52 12.58 -3.13
CA LEU A 196 -10.18 11.35 -3.82
C LEU A 196 -10.69 10.08 -3.11
N SER A 197 -11.38 10.21 -1.97
CA SER A 197 -11.99 9.07 -1.26
C SER A 197 -13.29 8.56 -1.90
N THR A 198 -13.89 9.34 -2.81
CA THR A 198 -15.21 9.09 -3.40
C THR A 198 -15.14 8.94 -4.91
N ASN A 199 -16.06 8.14 -5.47
CA ASN A 199 -16.28 8.05 -6.91
C ASN A 199 -17.80 8.07 -7.18
N PRO A 200 -18.37 9.10 -7.84
CA PRO A 200 -17.68 10.26 -8.43
C PRO A 200 -17.00 11.15 -7.39
N LEU A 201 -16.04 11.98 -7.83
CA LEU A 201 -15.31 12.89 -6.95
C LEU A 201 -16.22 13.96 -6.35
N ASN A 202 -16.08 14.19 -5.05
CA ASN A 202 -16.74 15.31 -4.39
C ASN A 202 -15.85 16.56 -4.42
N LYS A 203 -16.42 17.66 -4.89
CA LYS A 203 -15.82 18.99 -4.81
C LYS A 203 -16.12 19.60 -3.44
N LEU A 204 -15.10 20.14 -2.79
CA LEU A 204 -15.15 20.70 -1.44
C LEU A 204 -14.62 22.14 -1.45
N THR A 205 -15.24 22.96 -0.61
CA THR A 205 -14.81 24.34 -0.33
C THR A 205 -13.88 24.42 0.87
N THR A 206 -13.89 23.40 1.74
CA THR A 206 -13.18 23.38 3.03
C THR A 206 -12.73 21.96 3.37
N LEU A 207 -11.66 21.85 4.16
CA LEU A 207 -11.00 20.57 4.50
C LEU A 207 -11.81 19.70 5.48
N ASP A 208 -12.61 20.32 6.35
CA ASP A 208 -13.45 19.68 7.36
C ASP A 208 -14.51 18.73 6.76
N LYS A 209 -14.89 18.95 5.50
CA LYS A 209 -15.84 18.11 4.76
C LYS A 209 -15.19 16.91 4.05
N ALA A 210 -13.85 16.83 4.06
CA ALA A 210 -13.14 15.72 3.45
C ALA A 210 -13.49 14.40 4.14
N LYS A 211 -13.55 13.32 3.37
CA LYS A 211 -13.76 11.97 3.88
C LYS A 211 -12.46 11.18 3.79
N SER A 212 -12.25 10.31 4.76
CA SER A 212 -11.13 9.38 4.71
C SER A 212 -11.36 8.33 3.63
N LEU A 213 -10.30 7.81 3.01
CA LEU A 213 -10.35 6.69 2.08
C LEU A 213 -11.22 5.56 2.65
N ALA A 214 -12.20 5.14 1.87
CA ALA A 214 -13.11 4.09 2.29
C ALA A 214 -12.38 2.74 2.46
N LYS A 215 -12.88 1.91 3.37
CA LYS A 215 -12.39 0.53 3.56
C LYS A 215 -12.40 -0.26 2.25
N THR A 216 -11.44 -1.17 2.10
CA THR A 216 -11.38 -2.08 0.95
C THR A 216 -12.30 -3.27 1.20
N LYS A 217 -13.35 -3.40 0.37
CA LYS A 217 -14.24 -4.56 0.39
C LYS A 217 -13.46 -5.79 -0.12
N LYS A 218 -13.36 -6.82 0.72
CA LYS A 218 -12.74 -8.09 0.34
C LYS A 218 -13.59 -8.79 -0.75
N PRO A 219 -12.96 -9.55 -1.66
CA PRO A 219 -13.70 -10.33 -2.65
C PRO A 219 -14.64 -11.34 -2.00
N ALA A 220 -15.74 -11.65 -2.70
CA ALA A 220 -16.63 -12.73 -2.31
C ALA A 220 -15.96 -14.08 -2.63
N LEU A 221 -15.79 -14.90 -1.59
CA LEU A 221 -15.19 -16.22 -1.67
C LEU A 221 -16.27 -17.31 -1.66
N ALA A 222 -16.07 -18.34 -2.47
CA ALA A 222 -16.90 -19.54 -2.53
C ALA A 222 -16.81 -20.33 -1.22
N ASN A 223 -17.88 -21.09 -0.92
CA ASN A 223 -17.87 -22.04 0.19
C ASN A 223 -17.08 -23.28 -0.21
N LEU A 224 -16.15 -23.67 0.66
CA LEU A 224 -15.41 -24.91 0.53
C LEU A 224 -16.27 -26.09 1.03
N LYS A 225 -15.91 -27.33 0.69
CA LYS A 225 -16.64 -28.56 1.08
C LYS A 225 -16.79 -28.69 2.61
N ASN A 226 -15.82 -28.20 3.38
CA ASN A 226 -15.87 -28.16 4.83
C ASN A 226 -16.72 -27.00 5.40
N GLY A 227 -17.44 -26.26 4.55
CA GLY A 227 -18.28 -25.12 4.92
C GLY A 227 -17.53 -23.82 5.20
N LYS A 228 -16.19 -23.84 5.31
CA LYS A 228 -15.38 -22.63 5.47
C LYS A 228 -15.26 -21.90 4.13
N LYS A 229 -14.95 -20.61 4.16
CA LYS A 229 -14.64 -19.81 2.94
C LYS A 229 -13.14 -19.60 2.71
N ARG A 230 -12.33 -19.99 3.69
CA ARG A 230 -10.90 -19.71 3.75
C ARG A 230 -10.15 -20.91 4.32
N ILE A 231 -8.96 -21.13 3.79
CA ILE A 231 -7.96 -22.03 4.35
C ILE A 231 -6.93 -21.16 5.03
N LEU A 232 -6.79 -21.30 6.35
CA LEU A 232 -5.80 -20.55 7.12
C LEU A 232 -4.41 -21.18 6.92
N ILE A 233 -3.40 -20.33 6.86
CA ILE A 233 -2.00 -20.73 6.78
C ILE A 233 -1.29 -20.18 8.00
N GLN A 234 -0.51 -21.03 8.66
CA GLN A 234 0.36 -20.67 9.76
C GLN A 234 1.55 -21.63 9.76
N GLU A 235 2.61 -21.22 9.07
CA GLU A 235 3.79 -22.05 8.77
C GLU A 235 5.07 -21.26 9.06
N THR A 236 6.17 -21.98 9.20
CA THR A 236 7.52 -21.37 9.34
C THR A 236 8.41 -21.86 8.21
N ILE A 237 9.17 -20.94 7.62
CA ILE A 237 10.18 -21.24 6.61
C ILE A 237 11.54 -20.88 7.20
N ASP A 238 12.41 -21.88 7.32
CA ASP A 238 13.82 -21.68 7.69
C ASP A 238 14.63 -21.30 6.43
N TRP A 239 15.18 -20.10 6.41
CA TRP A 239 15.95 -19.58 5.26
C TRP A 239 17.08 -18.66 5.72
N ASN A 240 18.31 -18.91 5.26
CA ASN A 240 19.49 -18.10 5.57
C ASN A 240 19.66 -17.78 7.08
N ASN A 241 19.51 -18.79 7.94
CA ASN A 241 19.57 -18.67 9.41
C ASN A 241 18.50 -17.75 10.03
N GLN A 242 17.46 -17.41 9.27
CA GLN A 242 16.31 -16.64 9.73
C GLN A 242 15.04 -17.49 9.65
N LYS A 243 14.14 -17.26 10.60
CA LYS A 243 12.78 -17.82 10.59
C LYS A 243 11.83 -16.81 9.98
N ILE A 244 11.28 -17.16 8.83
CA ILE A 244 10.24 -16.41 8.16
C ILE A 244 8.90 -17.01 8.56
N TYR A 245 8.04 -16.20 9.17
CA TYR A 245 6.72 -16.64 9.59
C TYR A 245 5.71 -16.36 8.49
N LEU A 246 5.20 -17.43 7.88
CA LEU A 246 4.15 -17.37 6.87
C LEU A 246 2.80 -17.50 7.57
N SER A 247 1.96 -16.47 7.48
CA SER A 247 0.59 -16.54 7.99
C SER A 247 -0.41 -15.91 7.05
N GLY A 248 -1.69 -16.26 7.16
CA GLY A 248 -2.74 -15.62 6.37
C GLY A 248 -3.79 -16.62 5.92
N TYR A 249 -4.33 -16.40 4.73
CA TYR A 249 -5.33 -17.31 4.18
C TYR A 249 -5.32 -17.38 2.66
N LEU A 250 -5.78 -18.53 2.18
CA LEU A 250 -6.17 -18.76 0.79
C LEU A 250 -7.69 -18.94 0.71
N GLY A 251 -8.25 -18.63 -0.45
CA GLY A 251 -9.65 -18.86 -0.75
C GLY A 251 -9.88 -18.92 -2.26
N VAL A 252 -11.08 -19.36 -2.62
CA VAL A 252 -11.52 -19.46 -4.00
C VAL A 252 -12.53 -18.35 -4.22
N LEU A 253 -12.35 -17.53 -5.25
CA LEU A 253 -13.31 -16.52 -5.66
C LEU A 253 -14.63 -17.19 -6.06
N SER A 254 -15.75 -16.54 -5.74
CA SER A 254 -17.08 -17.01 -6.17
C SER A 254 -17.27 -17.02 -7.69
N GLU A 255 -16.58 -16.13 -8.39
CA GLU A 255 -16.54 -16.01 -9.85
C GLU A 255 -15.08 -15.76 -10.28
N PRO A 256 -14.67 -16.22 -11.48
CA PRO A 256 -13.32 -15.96 -11.96
C PRO A 256 -13.12 -14.46 -12.20
N ASP A 257 -12.04 -13.90 -11.68
CA ASP A 257 -11.74 -12.48 -11.82
C ASP A 257 -10.22 -12.27 -11.78
N PHE A 258 -9.60 -12.12 -12.94
CA PHE A 258 -8.16 -11.85 -13.06
C PHE A 258 -7.71 -10.64 -12.24
N LYS A 259 -8.54 -9.60 -12.19
CA LYS A 259 -8.24 -8.36 -11.44
C LYS A 259 -8.36 -8.55 -9.96
N LYS A 260 -8.85 -9.67 -9.44
CA LYS A 260 -8.83 -9.98 -7.99
C LYS A 260 -7.96 -11.18 -7.65
N ALA A 261 -7.88 -12.17 -8.54
CA ALA A 261 -7.11 -13.37 -8.38
C ALA A 261 -5.60 -13.07 -8.27
N GLY A 262 -4.92 -13.88 -7.46
CA GLY A 262 -3.52 -13.70 -7.10
C GLY A 262 -3.29 -13.71 -5.58
N LEU A 263 -2.03 -13.83 -5.20
CA LEU A 263 -1.59 -13.77 -3.82
C LEU A 263 -1.04 -12.37 -3.53
N TYR A 264 -1.62 -11.71 -2.54
CA TYR A 264 -1.18 -10.43 -2.01
C TYR A 264 -0.22 -10.71 -0.85
N LEU A 265 1.02 -10.25 -0.97
CA LEU A 265 2.07 -10.54 0.00
C LEU A 265 2.36 -9.30 0.85
N TYR A 266 2.26 -9.47 2.16
CA TYR A 266 2.37 -8.44 3.18
C TYR A 266 3.62 -8.63 4.03
N ASN A 267 4.16 -7.52 4.52
CA ASN A 267 5.14 -7.48 5.60
C ASN A 267 4.72 -6.41 6.62
N ASN A 268 4.70 -6.77 7.90
CA ASN A 268 4.17 -5.95 8.99
C ASN A 268 2.82 -5.29 8.66
N ASN A 269 1.90 -6.07 8.06
CA ASN A 269 0.59 -5.62 7.57
C ASN A 269 0.58 -4.58 6.43
N LYS A 270 1.73 -4.20 5.89
CA LYS A 270 1.88 -3.38 4.68
C LYS A 270 1.96 -4.28 3.44
N LEU A 271 1.19 -3.99 2.40
CA LEU A 271 1.32 -4.75 1.13
C LEU A 271 2.68 -4.46 0.52
N VAL A 272 3.44 -5.50 0.20
CA VAL A 272 4.72 -5.39 -0.52
C VAL A 272 4.52 -5.83 -1.97
N LYS A 273 3.85 -6.96 -2.22
CA LYS A 273 3.61 -7.47 -3.58
C LYS A 273 2.13 -7.62 -3.89
N GLY A 274 1.70 -7.00 -4.98
CA GLY A 274 0.35 -7.15 -5.53
C GLY A 274 -0.48 -5.86 -5.62
N ILE A 275 0.18 -4.70 -5.52
CA ILE A 275 -0.46 -3.40 -5.74
C ILE A 275 -0.99 -3.25 -7.17
N ASN A 276 -0.19 -3.68 -8.14
CA ASN A 276 -0.55 -3.73 -9.54
C ASN A 276 -1.15 -5.10 -9.86
N VAL A 277 -2.18 -5.10 -10.71
CA VAL A 277 -2.84 -6.32 -11.17
C VAL A 277 -1.84 -7.24 -11.86
N TYR A 278 -0.86 -6.71 -12.60
CA TYR A 278 0.09 -7.53 -13.35
C TYR A 278 1.24 -8.08 -12.49
N ASP A 279 1.58 -7.40 -11.39
CA ASP A 279 2.73 -7.77 -10.53
C ASP A 279 2.35 -8.63 -9.32
N ARG A 280 1.07 -9.03 -9.20
CA ARG A 280 0.66 -9.94 -8.11
C ARG A 280 1.37 -11.28 -8.21
N TYR A 281 1.64 -11.86 -7.05
CA TYR A 281 2.28 -13.17 -7.00
C TYR A 281 1.34 -14.26 -7.54
N ARG A 282 1.68 -14.76 -8.74
CA ARG A 282 0.94 -15.79 -9.47
C ARG A 282 1.91 -16.82 -10.08
N PRO A 283 2.55 -17.66 -9.24
CA PRO A 283 3.41 -18.71 -9.77
C PRO A 283 2.59 -19.62 -10.69
N GLU A 284 3.14 -19.97 -11.85
CA GLU A 284 2.46 -20.78 -12.89
C GLU A 284 1.90 -22.09 -12.33
N LEU A 285 2.63 -22.70 -11.39
CA LEU A 285 2.24 -23.90 -10.65
C LEU A 285 0.89 -23.79 -9.91
N LEU A 286 0.47 -22.59 -9.52
CA LEU A 286 -0.80 -22.35 -8.81
C LEU A 286 -1.88 -21.71 -9.69
N PHE A 287 -1.50 -21.06 -10.79
CA PHE A 287 -2.41 -20.23 -11.60
C PHE A 287 -2.50 -20.68 -13.07
N GLY A 288 -1.72 -21.68 -13.48
CA GLY A 288 -1.58 -22.09 -14.86
C GLY A 288 -0.79 -21.09 -15.70
N SER A 289 -0.75 -21.32 -17.01
CA SER A 289 -0.14 -20.41 -17.98
C SER A 289 -0.94 -19.10 -18.13
N ALA A 290 -0.35 -18.09 -18.77
CA ALA A 290 -0.97 -16.77 -18.96
C ALA A 290 -2.35 -16.83 -19.63
N SER A 291 -2.60 -17.79 -20.53
CA SER A 291 -3.89 -17.99 -21.20
C SER A 291 -5.01 -18.43 -20.27
N HIS A 292 -4.69 -18.99 -19.10
CA HIS A 292 -5.66 -19.46 -18.10
C HIS A 292 -6.00 -18.41 -17.03
N LEU A 293 -5.27 -17.29 -16.99
CA LEU A 293 -5.39 -16.29 -15.93
C LEU A 293 -6.77 -15.59 -15.89
N ASN A 294 -7.48 -15.52 -17.02
CA ASN A 294 -8.85 -15.00 -17.08
C ASN A 294 -9.87 -15.89 -16.34
N ASN A 295 -9.52 -17.17 -16.13
CA ASN A 295 -10.32 -18.14 -15.37
C ASN A 295 -9.71 -18.39 -13.98
N ALA A 296 -8.86 -17.50 -13.48
CA ALA A 296 -8.22 -17.68 -12.17
C ALA A 296 -9.22 -17.44 -11.03
N TYR A 297 -9.33 -18.43 -10.14
CA TYR A 297 -10.18 -18.37 -8.94
C TYR A 297 -9.39 -18.19 -7.65
N LEU A 298 -8.09 -18.50 -7.63
CA LEU A 298 -7.32 -18.47 -6.38
C LEU A 298 -7.07 -17.03 -5.93
N TYR A 299 -7.37 -16.76 -4.67
CA TYR A 299 -7.11 -15.51 -4.00
C TYR A 299 -6.46 -15.78 -2.65
N GLY A 300 -5.48 -14.97 -2.27
CA GLY A 300 -4.84 -15.10 -0.97
C GLY A 300 -4.25 -13.82 -0.46
N GLU A 301 -4.20 -13.70 0.87
CA GLU A 301 -3.48 -12.64 1.56
C GLU A 301 -2.53 -13.33 2.53
N LEU A 302 -1.24 -13.18 2.27
CA LEU A 302 -0.17 -13.86 2.99
C LEU A 302 0.75 -12.82 3.62
N GLU A 303 1.07 -13.00 4.88
CA GLU A 303 2.07 -12.25 5.64
C GLU A 303 3.36 -13.05 5.63
N LEU A 304 4.46 -12.40 5.23
CA LEU A 304 5.82 -12.94 5.25
C LEU A 304 6.62 -12.16 6.29
N ALA A 305 6.31 -12.36 7.57
CA ALA A 305 6.96 -11.62 8.63
C ALA A 305 8.45 -12.00 8.73
N ASN A 306 9.27 -11.00 9.01
CA ASN A 306 10.74 -11.05 9.05
C ASN A 306 11.44 -11.25 7.69
N LEU A 307 10.72 -11.31 6.57
CA LEU A 307 11.37 -11.31 5.27
C LEU A 307 11.78 -9.89 4.88
N SER A 308 13.02 -9.70 4.45
CA SER A 308 13.49 -8.39 4.04
C SER A 308 12.82 -7.92 2.74
N THR A 309 12.69 -6.61 2.61
CA THR A 309 12.17 -5.95 1.41
C THR A 309 13.27 -5.14 0.76
N GLY A 310 13.18 -4.97 -0.55
CA GLY A 310 14.11 -4.13 -1.30
C GLY A 310 14.08 -2.68 -0.85
N LEU A 311 15.04 -1.88 -1.35
CA LEU A 311 15.18 -0.47 -1.01
C LEU A 311 13.91 0.38 -1.22
N SER A 312 13.08 0.00 -2.20
CA SER A 312 11.82 0.65 -2.54
C SER A 312 10.61 0.12 -1.75
N SER A 313 10.80 -0.94 -0.95
CA SER A 313 9.75 -1.61 -0.16
C SER A 313 8.56 -2.15 -0.97
N ASP A 314 8.73 -2.31 -2.28
CA ASP A 314 7.75 -2.80 -3.27
C ASP A 314 8.04 -4.25 -3.73
N ILE A 315 9.17 -4.81 -3.28
CA ILE A 315 9.56 -6.20 -3.54
C ILE A 315 10.12 -6.83 -2.26
N PHE A 316 9.98 -8.15 -2.17
CA PHE A 316 10.73 -8.94 -1.20
C PHE A 316 12.07 -9.36 -1.78
N GLU A 317 13.09 -9.45 -0.92
CA GLU A 317 14.40 -9.96 -1.30
C GLU A 317 14.47 -11.44 -0.92
N TYR A 318 14.37 -12.31 -1.91
CA TYR A 318 14.51 -13.75 -1.71
C TYR A 318 15.11 -14.42 -2.94
N ASP A 319 15.70 -15.60 -2.72
CA ASP A 319 16.26 -16.42 -3.79
C ASP A 319 15.27 -17.52 -4.24
N ALA A 320 15.63 -18.23 -5.31
CA ALA A 320 14.83 -19.34 -5.82
C ALA A 320 14.64 -20.49 -4.81
N ARG A 321 15.50 -20.60 -3.78
CA ARG A 321 15.36 -21.65 -2.75
C ARG A 321 14.22 -21.31 -1.81
N PHE A 322 14.12 -20.06 -1.36
CA PHE A 322 12.98 -19.58 -0.57
C PHE A 322 11.67 -19.74 -1.35
N GLU A 323 11.66 -19.31 -2.61
CA GLU A 323 10.46 -19.41 -3.44
C GLU A 323 9.98 -20.86 -3.62
N LYS A 324 10.91 -21.81 -3.82
CA LYS A 324 10.57 -23.24 -3.86
C LYS A 324 9.94 -23.73 -2.56
N GLN A 325 10.42 -23.28 -1.40
CA GLN A 325 9.84 -23.66 -0.11
C GLN A 325 8.44 -23.07 0.08
N LEU A 326 8.27 -21.78 -0.19
CA LEU A 326 6.95 -21.13 -0.17
C LEU A 326 5.97 -21.86 -1.09
N LEU A 327 6.39 -22.15 -2.33
CA LEU A 327 5.56 -22.82 -3.31
C LEU A 327 5.22 -24.26 -2.92
N LYS A 328 6.15 -24.99 -2.29
CA LYS A 328 5.88 -26.33 -1.75
C LYS A 328 4.76 -26.31 -0.71
N ILE A 329 4.78 -25.33 0.21
CA ILE A 329 3.72 -25.13 1.20
C ILE A 329 2.38 -24.82 0.50
N LEU A 330 2.38 -23.88 -0.45
CA LEU A 330 1.15 -23.51 -1.14
C LEU A 330 0.57 -24.69 -1.96
N LEU A 331 1.41 -25.45 -2.66
CA LEU A 331 1.02 -26.62 -3.44
C LEU A 331 0.50 -27.77 -2.58
N SER A 332 1.00 -27.96 -1.36
CA SER A 332 0.45 -28.99 -0.46
C SER A 332 -1.02 -28.71 -0.14
N ILE A 333 -1.38 -27.43 -0.06
CA ILE A 333 -2.73 -26.94 0.25
C ILE A 333 -3.63 -26.97 -0.99
N VAL A 334 -3.22 -26.29 -2.08
CA VAL A 334 -4.10 -26.07 -3.23
C VAL A 334 -3.83 -26.99 -4.42
N GLY A 335 -2.73 -27.74 -4.43
CA GLY A 335 -2.36 -28.64 -5.54
C GLY A 335 -1.80 -27.91 -6.78
N ASP A 336 -1.16 -28.67 -7.67
CA ASP A 336 -0.68 -28.15 -8.97
C ASP A 336 -1.85 -27.95 -9.93
N GLN A 337 -1.97 -26.73 -10.46
CA GLN A 337 -3.09 -26.30 -11.30
C GLN A 337 -2.76 -26.29 -12.81
N ARG A 338 -1.54 -26.63 -13.23
CA ARG A 338 -1.11 -26.42 -14.63
C ARG A 338 -1.79 -27.32 -15.66
N TYR A 339 -2.34 -28.48 -15.27
CA TYR A 339 -2.72 -29.52 -16.24
C TYR A 339 -3.97 -30.35 -15.87
N ASN A 340 -5.05 -29.80 -15.28
CA ASN A 340 -6.32 -30.52 -14.98
C ASN A 340 -6.24 -31.87 -14.20
N GLN A 341 -5.05 -32.40 -13.91
CA GLN A 341 -4.83 -33.71 -13.28
C GLN A 341 -5.01 -33.62 -11.76
N THR A 342 -4.91 -32.41 -11.20
CA THR A 342 -5.07 -32.10 -9.77
C THR A 342 -5.72 -30.73 -9.55
N ASP A 343 -6.84 -30.44 -10.21
CA ASP A 343 -7.66 -29.26 -9.85
C ASP A 343 -8.33 -29.48 -8.48
N LYS A 344 -7.50 -29.44 -7.41
CA LYS A 344 -7.99 -29.49 -6.04
C LYS A 344 -8.81 -28.25 -5.74
N ILE A 345 -8.67 -27.14 -6.47
CA ILE A 345 -9.51 -25.95 -6.28
C ILE A 345 -10.97 -26.30 -6.57
N SER A 346 -11.28 -26.90 -7.72
CA SER A 346 -12.61 -27.46 -8.02
C SER A 346 -13.01 -28.53 -7.01
N GLY A 347 -12.06 -29.38 -6.60
CA GLY A 347 -12.25 -30.37 -5.55
C GLY A 347 -12.54 -29.80 -4.16
N LEU A 348 -12.14 -28.57 -3.87
CA LEU A 348 -12.31 -27.88 -2.58
C LEU A 348 -13.64 -27.17 -2.48
N ILE A 349 -14.27 -26.83 -3.61
CA ILE A 349 -15.53 -26.10 -3.66
C ILE A 349 -16.71 -27.05 -3.37
N LYS A 350 -17.67 -26.58 -2.55
CA LYS A 350 -18.96 -27.27 -2.36
C LYS A 350 -19.82 -27.04 -3.61
N ALA A 351 -19.55 -27.79 -4.68
CA ALA A 351 -20.26 -27.79 -5.97
C ALA A 351 -20.88 -26.42 -6.36
N LEU A 352 -20.10 -25.56 -7.05
CA LEU A 352 -20.65 -24.35 -7.70
C LEU A 352 -21.66 -24.68 -8.83
N ALA A 353 -21.77 -25.95 -9.21
CA ALA A 353 -22.63 -26.40 -10.30
C ALA A 353 -23.97 -26.94 -9.78
N LYS A 354 -24.89 -26.05 -9.39
CA LYS A 354 -26.33 -26.37 -9.38
C LYS A 354 -27.23 -25.15 -9.56
N GLU A 355 -26.85 -24.18 -10.42
CA GLU A 355 -27.78 -23.09 -10.76
C GLU A 355 -27.55 -22.41 -12.13
N LYS A 356 -27.11 -23.18 -13.13
CA LYS A 356 -27.50 -22.91 -14.52
C LYS A 356 -28.43 -24.04 -14.95
N LYS A 357 -29.67 -24.02 -14.47
CA LYS A 357 -30.74 -24.78 -15.13
C LYS A 357 -30.82 -24.25 -16.55
N ASP A 358 -30.69 -25.17 -17.50
CA ASP A 358 -31.07 -25.00 -18.89
C ASP A 358 -32.35 -24.15 -19.00
N ASN A 359 -32.21 -22.87 -19.31
CA ASN A 359 -33.23 -22.14 -20.06
C ASN A 359 -33.16 -22.63 -21.50
N ARG A 360 -33.48 -23.91 -21.72
CA ARG A 360 -33.96 -24.34 -23.02
C ARG A 360 -35.46 -24.10 -23.00
N PRO A 361 -36.01 -23.22 -23.86
CA PRO A 361 -37.45 -23.13 -23.98
C PRO A 361 -37.98 -24.51 -24.37
N PRO A 362 -39.15 -24.93 -23.83
CA PRO A 362 -39.72 -26.21 -24.21
C PRO A 362 -40.03 -26.17 -25.71
N THR A 363 -39.37 -27.03 -26.47
CA THR A 363 -39.70 -27.29 -27.87
C THR A 363 -41.12 -27.85 -27.88
N LYS A 364 -42.10 -27.02 -28.26
CA LYS A 364 -43.43 -27.48 -28.62
C LYS A 364 -43.27 -28.41 -29.82
N VAL A 365 -43.48 -29.71 -29.61
CA VAL A 365 -43.74 -30.64 -30.70
C VAL A 365 -45.16 -30.37 -31.19
N THR A 366 -45.28 -29.63 -32.28
CA THR A 366 -46.53 -29.52 -33.04
C THR A 366 -46.71 -30.80 -33.86
N ASN A 367 -47.50 -31.73 -33.32
CA ASN A 367 -48.16 -32.74 -34.14
C ASN A 367 -49.26 -32.05 -34.96
N LYS A 368 -49.07 -31.99 -36.28
CA LYS A 368 -50.14 -31.98 -37.28
C LYS A 368 -49.52 -32.06 -38.68
N GLU A 369 -49.58 -33.24 -39.27
CA GLU A 369 -49.94 -33.35 -40.68
C GLU A 369 -50.71 -34.66 -40.88
N LYS A 370 -52.02 -34.50 -41.06
CA LYS A 370 -52.90 -35.51 -41.66
C LYS A 370 -52.70 -35.41 -43.17
N MET A 371 -52.39 -36.53 -43.80
CA MET A 371 -52.79 -36.80 -45.18
C MET A 371 -53.22 -38.27 -45.29
N LYS A 372 -54.49 -38.54 -45.02
CA LYS A 372 -55.53 -38.84 -46.02
C LYS A 372 -56.89 -38.85 -45.35
#